data_AF-A0A3B7A9Z6-F1
#
_entry.id   AF-A0A3B7A9Z6-F1
#
_cell.length_a   1.000
_cell.length_b   1.000
_cell.length_c   1.000
_cell.angle_alpha   90.00
_cell.angle_beta   90.00
_cell.angle_gamma   90.00
#
_symmetry.space_group_name_H-M   'P 1'
#
loop_
_entity.id
_entity.type
_entity.pdbx_description
1 polymer ?
#
loop_
_entity_poly.entity_id
_entity_poly.type
_entity_poly.pdbx_seq_one_letter_code
_entity_poly.pdbx_strand_id
1 'polypeptide(L)'
;MLLEDRGFEVPAAFRTNDKTKIEQSYSWPGKAAEQEKARRNAGRYQIREAAEQLQLHAGERADTMIDKLSKAAFEGNLPVHLPGEKARHAYPQDGIVRSNASTLPGGISYFAGTDWRQHVRDFYEEAYWDDLNAWLSENEPRIDWRFPRPITKQASLTEETIHPNTTTISTPDWRVAARNIADELFERDTANQCRDSLDGYSMRTMEEMQKRQIHGPRGRIDNHKTVQREALQGPQWWQGKKK
;
A
#
# COMPACT_ATOMS: atom_id res chain seq x y z
N MET A 1 -34.14 28.94 63.23
CA MET A 1 -33.46 27.82 62.55
C MET A 1 -33.09 28.31 61.16
N LEU A 2 -31.90 28.89 61.03
CA LEU A 2 -31.30 29.29 59.76
C LEU A 2 -30.45 28.12 59.30
N LEU A 3 -30.77 27.55 58.13
CA LEU A 3 -29.93 26.54 57.48
C LEU A 3 -28.77 27.28 56.82
N GLU A 4 -27.57 27.03 57.33
CA GLU A 4 -26.33 27.55 56.77
C GLU A 4 -25.98 26.85 55.45
N ASP A 5 -25.69 27.69 54.48
CA ASP A 5 -25.27 27.45 53.11
C ASP A 5 -23.87 26.79 53.11
N ARG A 6 -23.80 25.48 52.82
CA ARG A 6 -22.51 24.78 52.66
C ARG A 6 -22.06 24.88 51.21
N GLY A 7 -21.24 25.89 50.94
CA GLY A 7 -20.48 26.03 49.69
C GLY A 7 -19.60 24.81 49.44
N PHE A 8 -19.85 24.12 48.33
CA PHE A 8 -19.03 23.02 47.84
C PHE A 8 -17.87 23.61 47.01
N GLU A 9 -16.77 23.94 47.67
CA GLU A 9 -15.53 24.33 46.99
C GLU A 9 -14.90 23.11 46.31
N VAL A 10 -14.92 23.10 44.98
CA VAL A 10 -14.22 22.11 44.17
C VAL A 10 -12.73 22.50 44.14
N PRO A 11 -11.80 21.65 44.63
CA PRO A 11 -10.38 21.99 44.67
C PRO A 11 -9.80 22.28 43.28
N ALA A 12 -9.03 23.37 43.18
CA ALA A 12 -8.48 23.96 41.96
C ALA A 12 -7.44 23.10 41.20
N ALA A 13 -7.22 21.84 41.58
CA ALA A 13 -6.17 20.98 41.04
C ALA A 13 -6.54 20.26 39.72
N PHE A 14 -7.76 20.42 39.21
CA PHE A 14 -8.23 19.78 37.97
C PHE A 14 -8.53 20.76 36.82
N ARG A 15 -7.87 21.92 36.79
CA ARG A 15 -7.93 22.87 35.68
C ARG A 15 -6.57 23.08 35.01
N THR A 16 -6.06 22.02 34.38
CA THR A 16 -5.12 22.16 33.27
C THR A 16 -5.62 21.30 32.12
N ASN A 17 -6.54 21.89 31.35
CA ASN A 17 -6.89 21.42 30.01
C ASN A 17 -5.67 21.66 29.11
N ASP A 18 -4.71 20.75 29.16
CA ASP A 18 -3.56 20.72 28.27
C ASP A 18 -4.02 20.20 26.90
N LYS A 19 -4.69 21.07 26.15
CA LYS A 19 -5.16 20.80 24.77
C LYS A 19 -4.00 20.43 23.84
N THR A 20 -2.76 20.76 24.19
CA THR A 20 -1.59 20.49 23.35
C THR A 20 -1.12 19.03 23.36
N LYS A 21 -1.56 18.24 24.36
CA LYS A 21 -1.24 16.80 24.42
C LYS A 21 -2.17 15.90 23.61
N ILE A 22 -3.36 16.37 23.23
CA ILE A 22 -4.30 15.56 22.43
C ILE A 22 -3.92 15.63 20.94
N GLU A 23 -3.32 16.74 20.49
CA GLU A 23 -2.97 16.96 19.09
C GLU A 23 -1.68 16.23 18.62
N GLN A 24 -0.90 15.65 19.53
CA GLN A 24 0.27 14.84 19.17
C GLN A 24 -0.03 13.36 18.88
N SER A 25 -1.29 12.90 19.03
CA SER A 25 -1.62 11.46 18.96
C SER A 25 -2.09 10.94 17.60
N TYR A 26 -2.22 11.77 16.56
CA TYR A 26 -2.71 11.34 15.24
C TYR A 26 -1.84 11.79 14.06
N SER A 27 -0.52 11.53 14.14
CA SER A 27 0.34 11.55 12.95
C SER A 27 0.82 10.12 12.64
N TRP A 28 -0.03 9.36 11.95
CA TRP A 28 0.29 8.02 11.41
C TRP A 28 0.35 7.93 9.85
N PRO A 29 0.68 8.97 9.05
CA PRO A 29 0.65 8.83 7.60
C PRO A 29 1.75 7.88 7.05
N GLY A 30 2.88 7.73 7.74
CA GLY A 30 4.01 6.91 7.26
C GLY A 30 3.76 5.40 7.34
N LYS A 31 3.26 4.89 8.47
CA LYS A 31 3.02 3.45 8.65
C LYS A 31 1.81 2.96 7.85
N ALA A 32 0.78 3.78 7.70
CA ALA A 32 -0.40 3.45 6.92
C ALA A 32 -0.07 3.25 5.43
N ALA A 33 0.74 4.13 4.85
CA ALA A 33 1.16 4.02 3.45
C ALA A 33 2.04 2.79 3.17
N GLU A 34 2.95 2.44 4.09
CA GLU A 34 3.75 1.22 3.98
C GLU A 34 2.89 -0.04 4.10
N GLN A 35 1.92 -0.05 5.02
CA GLN A 35 0.98 -1.14 5.19
C GLN A 35 0.10 -1.32 3.95
N GLU A 36 -0.38 -0.23 3.35
CA GLU A 36 -1.15 -0.24 2.11
C GLU A 36 -0.33 -0.76 0.92
N LYS A 37 0.93 -0.33 0.79
CA LYS A 37 1.83 -0.87 -0.24
C LYS A 37 2.11 -2.36 -0.04
N ALA A 38 2.33 -2.79 1.20
CA ALA A 38 2.52 -4.20 1.53
C ALA A 38 1.26 -5.04 1.23
N ARG A 39 0.08 -4.48 1.49
CA ARG A 39 -1.23 -5.08 1.19
C ARG A 39 -1.43 -5.27 -0.32
N ARG A 40 -1.18 -4.23 -1.12
CA ARG A 40 -1.22 -4.32 -2.60
C ARG A 40 -0.22 -5.34 -3.14
N ASN A 41 0.99 -5.37 -2.60
CA ASN A 41 2.00 -6.36 -2.99
C ASN A 41 1.59 -7.80 -2.64
N ALA A 42 0.73 -7.97 -1.62
CA ALA A 42 0.14 -9.26 -1.27
C ALA A 42 -1.12 -9.59 -2.10
N GLY A 43 -1.55 -8.68 -2.99
CA GLY A 43 -2.73 -8.86 -3.83
C GLY A 43 -4.03 -8.75 -3.04
N ARG A 44 -4.01 -8.04 -1.91
CA ARG A 44 -5.20 -7.76 -1.12
C ARG A 44 -5.73 -6.38 -1.50
N TYR A 45 -7.02 -6.27 -1.73
CA TYR A 45 -7.71 -5.04 -2.11
C TYR A 45 -8.84 -4.77 -1.12
N GLN A 46 -8.97 -3.53 -0.67
CA GLN A 46 -10.18 -3.12 0.04
C GLN A 46 -11.34 -3.07 -0.95
N ILE A 47 -12.58 -3.28 -0.50
CA ILE A 47 -13.75 -3.27 -1.39
C ILE A 47 -13.88 -1.93 -2.13
N ARG A 48 -13.71 -0.82 -1.42
CA ARG A 48 -13.71 0.51 -2.02
C ARG A 48 -12.62 0.66 -3.08
N GLU A 49 -11.39 0.23 -2.77
CA GLU A 49 -10.28 0.31 -3.71
C GLU A 49 -10.49 -0.60 -4.93
N ALA A 50 -11.04 -1.80 -4.72
CA ALA A 50 -11.37 -2.71 -5.81
C ALA A 50 -12.38 -2.06 -6.77
N ALA A 51 -13.40 -1.39 -6.23
CA ALA A 51 -14.36 -0.63 -7.02
C ALA A 51 -13.72 0.56 -7.77
N GLU A 52 -12.79 1.28 -7.14
CA GLU A 52 -12.04 2.37 -7.78
C GLU A 52 -11.16 1.87 -8.94
N GLN A 53 -10.51 0.71 -8.79
CA GLN A 53 -9.73 0.10 -9.86
C GLN A 53 -10.61 -0.31 -11.05
N LEU A 54 -11.79 -0.87 -10.78
CA LEU A 54 -12.77 -1.20 -11.81
C LEU A 54 -13.30 0.05 -12.51
N GLN A 55 -13.51 1.14 -11.78
CA GLN A 55 -13.86 2.41 -12.40
C GLN A 55 -12.75 2.93 -13.32
N LEU A 56 -11.50 2.90 -12.85
CA LEU A 56 -10.36 3.41 -13.59
C LEU A 56 -10.11 2.64 -14.89
N HIS A 57 -10.27 1.31 -14.86
CA HIS A 57 -9.85 0.45 -15.98
C HIS A 57 -11.00 -0.10 -16.81
N ALA A 58 -12.17 -0.36 -16.20
CA ALA A 58 -13.35 -0.89 -16.90
C ALA A 58 -14.42 0.18 -17.14
N GLY A 59 -14.32 1.36 -16.52
CA GLY A 59 -15.28 2.45 -16.68
C GLY A 59 -16.59 2.25 -15.90
N GLU A 60 -16.66 1.26 -15.00
CA GLU A 60 -17.83 1.01 -14.16
C GLU A 60 -17.94 2.06 -13.04
N ARG A 61 -19.15 2.37 -12.57
CA ARG A 61 -19.32 3.36 -11.49
C ARG A 61 -18.88 2.74 -10.16
N ALA A 62 -17.94 3.38 -9.46
CA ALA A 62 -17.42 2.88 -8.20
C ALA A 62 -18.52 2.62 -7.16
N ASP A 63 -19.47 3.54 -6.97
CA ASP A 63 -20.56 3.37 -6.00
C ASP A 63 -21.36 2.07 -6.25
N THR A 64 -21.67 1.78 -7.52
CA THR A 64 -22.39 0.57 -7.91
C THR A 64 -21.57 -0.70 -7.66
N MET A 65 -20.25 -0.64 -7.88
CA MET A 65 -19.37 -1.75 -7.60
C MET A 65 -19.16 -1.95 -6.09
N ILE A 66 -19.11 -0.87 -5.29
CA ILE A 66 -19.07 -0.95 -3.84
C ILE A 66 -20.31 -1.67 -3.32
N ASP A 67 -21.51 -1.31 -3.78
CA ASP A 67 -22.75 -1.96 -3.36
C ASP A 67 -22.77 -3.46 -3.71
N LYS A 68 -22.35 -3.82 -4.93
CA LYS A 68 -22.32 -5.22 -5.39
C LYS A 68 -21.31 -6.05 -4.63
N LEU A 69 -20.08 -5.56 -4.46
CA LEU A 69 -19.02 -6.26 -3.74
C LEU A 69 -19.35 -6.39 -2.25
N SER A 70 -19.90 -5.33 -1.64
CA SER A 70 -20.36 -5.35 -0.25
C SER A 70 -21.49 -6.36 -0.04
N LYS A 71 -22.47 -6.38 -0.95
CA LYS A 71 -23.55 -7.36 -0.91
C LYS A 71 -23.02 -8.80 -1.05
N ALA A 72 -22.11 -9.03 -2.01
CA ALA A 72 -21.51 -10.35 -2.21
C ALA A 72 -20.70 -10.82 -0.99
N ALA A 73 -19.96 -9.92 -0.36
CA ALA A 73 -19.21 -10.21 0.86
C ALA A 73 -20.15 -10.55 2.03
N PHE A 74 -21.24 -9.81 2.19
CA PHE A 74 -22.25 -10.07 3.23
C PHE A 74 -22.95 -11.42 3.04
N GLU A 75 -23.28 -11.77 1.78
CA GLU A 75 -23.91 -13.05 1.44
C GLU A 75 -22.95 -14.25 1.53
N GLY A 76 -21.64 -14.00 1.70
CA GLY A 76 -20.59 -15.03 1.70
C GLY A 76 -20.18 -15.51 0.31
N ASN A 77 -20.65 -14.84 -0.75
CA ASN A 77 -20.29 -15.10 -2.15
C ASN A 77 -18.92 -14.52 -2.53
N LEU A 78 -18.41 -13.54 -1.77
CA LEU A 78 -17.07 -13.00 -1.90
C LEU A 78 -16.32 -13.19 -0.58
N PRO A 79 -15.25 -14.03 -0.55
CA PRO A 79 -14.41 -14.15 0.63
C PRO A 79 -13.74 -12.81 0.99
N VAL A 80 -13.95 -12.38 2.23
CA VAL A 80 -13.35 -11.17 2.79
C VAL A 80 -12.56 -11.49 4.05
N HIS A 81 -11.60 -10.63 4.36
CA HIS A 81 -10.65 -10.79 5.44
C HIS A 81 -10.53 -9.49 6.23
N LEU A 82 -10.31 -9.62 7.54
CA LEU A 82 -9.96 -8.47 8.38
C LEU A 82 -8.51 -8.02 8.11
N PRO A 83 -8.17 -6.74 8.33
CA PRO A 83 -6.82 -6.23 8.09
C PRO A 83 -5.76 -7.04 8.84
N GLY A 84 -4.83 -7.64 8.10
CA GLY A 84 -3.74 -8.44 8.66
C GLY A 84 -4.11 -9.87 9.07
N GLU A 85 -5.39 -10.26 8.98
CA GLU A 85 -5.82 -11.63 9.19
C GLU A 85 -5.80 -12.43 7.89
N LYS A 86 -5.48 -13.73 8.00
CA LYS A 86 -5.59 -14.69 6.88
C LYS A 86 -6.88 -15.51 6.97
N ALA A 87 -7.55 -15.49 8.11
CA ALA A 87 -8.81 -16.18 8.30
C ALA A 87 -9.91 -15.47 7.51
N ARG A 88 -10.82 -16.24 6.91
CA ARG A 88 -12.00 -15.70 6.23
C ARG A 88 -12.93 -15.12 7.30
N HIS A 89 -13.37 -13.89 7.08
CA HIS A 89 -14.45 -13.30 7.85
C HIS A 89 -15.77 -13.79 7.27
N ALA A 90 -16.62 -14.36 8.12
CA ALA A 90 -17.95 -14.82 7.73
C ALA A 90 -18.98 -13.99 8.49
N TYR A 91 -19.89 -13.37 7.75
CA TYR A 91 -21.02 -12.67 8.33
C TYR A 91 -22.05 -13.67 8.87
N PRO A 92 -22.65 -13.39 10.04
CA PRO A 92 -23.74 -14.22 10.54
C PRO A 92 -24.95 -14.10 9.59
N GLN A 93 -25.23 -15.16 8.83
CA GLN A 93 -26.33 -15.25 7.86
C GLN A 93 -27.71 -15.01 8.46
N ASP A 94 -27.87 -15.26 9.77
CA ASP A 94 -29.20 -15.28 10.37
C ASP A 94 -29.80 -13.90 10.62
N GLY A 95 -29.04 -12.79 10.58
CA GLY A 95 -29.57 -11.42 10.82
C GLY A 95 -30.31 -11.21 12.16
N ILE A 96 -30.51 -12.26 12.96
CA ILE A 96 -31.22 -12.26 14.22
C ILE A 96 -30.16 -12.14 15.32
N VAL A 97 -29.74 -10.91 15.57
CA VAL A 97 -29.41 -10.56 16.96
C VAL A 97 -30.76 -10.46 17.65
N ARG A 98 -31.10 -11.46 18.47
CA ARG A 98 -32.18 -11.31 19.46
C ARG A 98 -31.77 -10.17 20.37
N SER A 99 -32.16 -8.95 20.02
CA SER A 99 -32.08 -7.84 20.96
C SER A 99 -33.01 -8.22 22.10
N ASN A 100 -32.41 -8.55 23.24
CA ASN A 100 -33.05 -8.39 24.54
C ASN A 100 -33.29 -6.89 24.74
N ALA A 101 -34.25 -6.35 23.99
CA ALA A 101 -34.77 -5.01 24.15
C ALA A 101 -35.46 -4.98 25.52
N SER A 102 -34.70 -4.63 26.55
CA SER A 102 -35.25 -4.14 27.80
C SER A 102 -35.86 -2.78 27.46
N THR A 103 -37.13 -2.79 27.09
CA THR A 103 -37.94 -1.60 26.81
C THR A 103 -37.97 -0.74 28.06
N LEU A 104 -37.16 0.32 28.08
CA LEU A 104 -37.37 1.42 29.02
C LEU A 104 -38.63 2.19 28.61
N PRO A 105 -39.48 2.59 29.57
CA PRO A 105 -40.68 3.35 29.30
C PRO A 105 -40.25 4.77 28.87
N GLY A 106 -40.43 5.09 27.59
CA GLY A 106 -40.00 6.38 27.05
C GLY A 106 -39.92 6.49 25.54
N GLY A 107 -40.03 5.38 24.79
CA GLY A 107 -40.51 5.41 23.39
C GLY A 107 -39.75 6.29 22.40
N ILE A 108 -38.48 6.64 22.64
CA ILE A 108 -37.65 7.29 21.62
C ILE A 108 -36.75 6.22 21.01
N SER A 109 -37.27 5.56 19.97
CA SER A 109 -36.42 4.84 19.01
C SER A 109 -35.80 5.89 18.09
N TYR A 110 -34.50 6.12 18.22
CA TYR A 110 -33.74 6.84 17.21
C TYR A 110 -33.72 5.98 15.94
N PHE A 111 -34.69 6.17 15.06
CA PHE A 111 -34.57 5.77 13.66
C PHE A 111 -33.60 6.74 12.98
N ALA A 112 -32.31 6.59 13.27
CA ALA A 112 -31.25 7.01 12.36
C ALA A 112 -31.00 5.80 11.45
N GLY A 113 -31.33 5.94 10.17
CA GLY A 113 -31.34 4.86 9.19
C GLY A 113 -30.01 4.10 9.10
N THR A 114 -30.14 2.85 8.65
CA THR A 114 -29.10 1.83 8.40
C THR A 114 -28.35 1.33 9.64
N ASP A 115 -28.75 0.13 10.05
CA ASP A 115 -28.12 -0.69 11.08
C ASP A 115 -26.69 -1.06 10.64
N TRP A 116 -25.71 -0.28 11.12
CA TRP A 116 -24.26 -0.43 10.87
C TRP A 116 -23.69 -1.81 11.25
N ARG A 117 -24.50 -2.69 11.85
CA ARG A 117 -24.16 -4.09 12.16
C ARG A 117 -24.45 -5.07 11.01
N GLN A 118 -25.10 -4.62 9.93
CA GLN A 118 -25.47 -5.42 8.77
C GLN A 118 -24.72 -5.03 7.48
N HIS A 119 -23.83 -4.05 7.55
CA HIS A 119 -23.08 -3.57 6.39
C HIS A 119 -21.63 -4.04 6.44
N VAL A 120 -21.18 -4.58 5.33
CA VAL A 120 -19.77 -4.79 5.04
C VAL A 120 -19.02 -3.47 5.18
N ARG A 121 -17.92 -3.49 5.95
CA ARG A 121 -17.09 -2.30 6.17
C ARG A 121 -16.16 -2.14 4.96
N ASP A 122 -16.63 -1.42 3.95
CA ASP A 122 -15.94 -1.18 2.68
C ASP A 122 -14.50 -0.66 2.82
N PHE A 123 -14.21 0.10 3.89
CA PHE A 123 -12.90 0.67 4.22
C PHE A 123 -12.01 -0.23 5.11
N TYR A 124 -12.52 -1.38 5.58
CA TYR A 124 -11.81 -2.26 6.51
C TYR A 124 -11.61 -3.67 5.97
N GLU A 125 -12.54 -4.16 5.15
CA GLU A 125 -12.47 -5.53 4.66
C GLU A 125 -11.63 -5.66 3.40
N GLU A 126 -10.79 -6.69 3.39
CA GLU A 126 -9.87 -6.98 2.31
C GLU A 126 -10.31 -8.25 1.58
N ALA A 127 -10.41 -8.20 0.25
CA ALA A 127 -10.57 -9.37 -0.61
C ALA A 127 -9.26 -9.63 -1.36
N TYR A 128 -8.94 -10.90 -1.62
CA TYR A 128 -7.79 -11.24 -2.46
C TYR A 128 -8.12 -11.06 -3.94
N TRP A 129 -7.10 -10.75 -4.74
CA TRP A 129 -7.19 -10.51 -6.18
C TRP A 129 -7.80 -11.69 -6.96
N ASP A 130 -7.53 -12.92 -6.55
CA ASP A 130 -8.06 -14.15 -7.15
C ASP A 130 -9.54 -14.33 -6.83
N ASP A 131 -9.94 -14.13 -5.57
CA ASP A 131 -11.34 -14.16 -5.15
C ASP A 131 -12.17 -13.08 -5.88
N LEU A 132 -11.63 -11.86 -6.02
CA LEU A 132 -12.26 -10.79 -6.79
C LEU A 132 -12.41 -11.16 -8.28
N ASN A 133 -11.37 -11.75 -8.87
CA ASN A 133 -11.40 -12.16 -10.27
C ASN A 133 -12.36 -13.32 -10.53
N ALA A 134 -12.46 -14.27 -9.59
CA ALA A 134 -13.44 -15.35 -9.64
C ALA A 134 -14.86 -14.76 -9.58
N TRP A 135 -15.12 -13.89 -8.60
CA TRP A 135 -16.42 -13.24 -8.46
C TRP A 135 -16.80 -12.43 -9.71
N LEU A 136 -15.87 -11.66 -10.29
CA LEU A 136 -16.08 -10.92 -11.53
C LEU A 136 -16.42 -11.83 -12.71
N SER A 137 -15.76 -12.98 -12.81
CA SER A 137 -16.00 -13.92 -13.92
C SER A 137 -17.38 -14.58 -13.83
N GLU A 138 -17.87 -14.81 -12.61
CA GLU A 138 -19.18 -15.40 -12.36
C GLU A 138 -20.33 -14.37 -12.44
N ASN A 139 -20.13 -13.16 -11.92
CA ASN A 139 -21.22 -12.18 -11.72
C ASN A 139 -21.19 -11.03 -12.74
N GLU A 140 -20.01 -10.68 -13.28
CA GLU A 140 -19.82 -9.55 -14.19
C GLU A 140 -18.94 -9.94 -15.40
N PRO A 141 -19.32 -10.97 -16.20
CA PRO A 141 -18.49 -11.46 -17.30
C PRO A 141 -18.25 -10.43 -18.40
N ARG A 142 -19.03 -9.34 -18.43
CA ARG A 142 -18.85 -8.19 -19.34
C ARG A 142 -17.63 -7.33 -19.02
N ILE A 143 -17.11 -7.42 -17.80
CA ILE A 143 -15.89 -6.73 -17.40
C ILE A 143 -14.74 -7.63 -17.84
N ASP A 144 -13.92 -7.19 -18.79
CA ASP A 144 -12.74 -7.95 -19.26
C ASP A 144 -11.51 -7.74 -18.37
N TRP A 145 -11.43 -6.59 -17.70
CA TRP A 145 -10.31 -6.25 -16.85
C TRP A 145 -10.25 -7.14 -15.60
N ARG A 146 -9.03 -7.54 -15.19
CA ARG A 146 -8.79 -8.41 -14.04
C ARG A 146 -7.73 -7.81 -13.12
N PHE A 147 -7.89 -8.03 -11.82
CA PHE A 147 -6.90 -7.65 -10.81
C PHE A 147 -5.60 -8.41 -11.06
N PRO A 148 -4.44 -7.70 -11.08
CA PRO A 148 -3.17 -8.33 -11.38
C PRO A 148 -2.74 -9.30 -10.28
N ARG A 149 -2.04 -10.35 -10.67
CA ARG A 149 -1.39 -11.27 -9.72
C ARG A 149 -0.36 -10.51 -8.88
N PRO A 150 -0.32 -10.70 -7.56
CA PRO A 150 0.72 -10.12 -6.72
C PRO A 150 2.07 -10.68 -7.14
N ILE A 151 3.06 -9.79 -7.20
CA ILE A 151 4.45 -10.18 -7.44
C ILE A 151 4.98 -10.73 -6.11
N THR A 152 4.60 -11.96 -5.77
CA THR A 152 5.18 -12.66 -4.64
C THR A 152 6.67 -12.81 -4.94
N LYS A 153 7.54 -12.36 -4.02
CA LYS A 153 9.01 -12.49 -4.12
C LYS A 153 9.52 -13.92 -4.37
N GLN A 154 8.64 -14.92 -4.34
CA GLN A 154 8.92 -16.32 -4.65
C GLN A 154 8.66 -16.71 -6.11
N ALA A 155 7.96 -15.90 -6.90
CA ALA A 155 7.79 -16.12 -8.34
C ALA A 155 8.93 -15.52 -9.18
N SER A 156 9.88 -14.79 -8.56
CA SER A 156 11.08 -14.30 -9.25
C SER A 156 12.23 -15.31 -9.32
N LEU A 157 11.97 -16.61 -9.10
CA LEU A 157 13.01 -17.66 -9.15
C LEU A 157 12.69 -18.84 -10.08
N THR A 158 11.60 -18.79 -10.84
CA THR A 158 11.29 -19.80 -11.87
C THR A 158 10.41 -19.19 -12.96
N GLU A 159 10.98 -18.27 -13.73
CA GLU A 159 10.57 -18.07 -15.13
C GLU A 159 11.81 -17.64 -15.91
N GLU A 160 12.78 -18.54 -15.90
CA GLU A 160 13.82 -18.67 -16.91
C GLU A 160 13.15 -19.19 -18.19
N THR A 161 12.28 -18.38 -18.80
CA THR A 161 11.77 -18.64 -20.14
C THR A 161 12.29 -17.55 -21.05
N ILE A 162 13.29 -17.96 -21.81
CA ILE A 162 13.95 -17.27 -22.91
C ILE A 162 12.91 -16.56 -23.79
N HIS A 163 12.73 -15.26 -23.60
CA HIS A 163 12.11 -14.39 -24.60
C HIS A 163 12.95 -13.12 -24.75
N PRO A 164 13.56 -12.87 -25.92
CA PRO A 164 14.26 -11.63 -26.18
C PRO A 164 13.24 -10.50 -26.31
N ASN A 165 13.36 -9.52 -25.41
CA ASN A 165 13.10 -8.10 -25.60
C ASN A 165 11.88 -7.72 -26.44
N THR A 166 10.77 -7.42 -25.77
CA THR A 166 9.87 -6.38 -26.28
C THR A 166 10.54 -5.03 -26.05
N THR A 167 11.21 -4.61 -27.11
CA THR A 167 11.72 -3.28 -27.38
C THR A 167 10.62 -2.22 -27.19
N THR A 168 10.50 -1.65 -25.99
CA THR A 168 10.14 -0.24 -25.88
C THR A 168 11.44 0.54 -25.95
N ILE A 169 11.67 1.20 -27.08
CA ILE A 169 12.73 2.20 -27.27
C ILE A 169 12.35 3.44 -26.44
N SER A 170 12.25 3.28 -25.13
CA SER A 170 12.38 4.38 -24.19
C SER A 170 13.87 4.46 -23.94
N THR A 171 14.45 5.63 -24.22
CA THR A 171 15.86 5.97 -24.01
C THR A 171 16.43 5.17 -22.83
N PRO A 172 17.50 4.35 -23.03
CA PRO A 172 18.01 3.49 -21.97
C PRO A 172 18.25 4.35 -20.73
N ASP A 173 17.52 4.07 -19.65
CA ASP A 173 17.61 4.85 -18.41
C ASP A 173 19.09 4.92 -18.02
N TRP A 174 19.66 6.12 -18.09
CA TRP A 174 21.08 6.36 -17.84
C TRP A 174 21.52 5.81 -16.48
N ARG A 175 20.58 5.66 -15.53
CA ARG A 175 20.82 5.05 -14.22
C ARG A 175 21.15 3.57 -14.33
N VAL A 176 20.51 2.84 -15.25
CA VAL A 176 20.81 1.43 -15.53
C VAL A 176 22.19 1.32 -16.18
N ALA A 177 22.47 2.16 -17.17
CA ALA A 177 23.78 2.19 -17.83
C ALA A 177 24.91 2.54 -16.84
N ALA A 178 24.67 3.49 -15.93
CA ALA A 178 25.60 3.84 -14.86
C ALA A 178 25.85 2.67 -13.89
N ARG A 179 24.81 1.91 -13.52
CA ARG A 179 24.96 0.73 -12.65
C ARG A 179 25.78 -0.36 -13.32
N ASN A 180 25.53 -0.64 -14.60
CA ASN A 180 26.29 -1.63 -15.35
C ASN A 180 27.79 -1.27 -15.43
N ILE A 181 28.10 0.00 -15.68
CA ILE A 181 29.48 0.51 -15.67
C ILE A 181 30.09 0.35 -14.27
N ALA A 182 29.35 0.69 -13.22
CA ALA A 182 29.83 0.53 -11.85
C ALA A 182 30.07 -0.95 -11.51
N ASP A 183 29.27 -1.88 -12.06
CA ASP A 183 29.47 -3.33 -11.92
C ASP A 183 30.77 -3.78 -12.59
N GLU A 184 31.02 -3.36 -13.83
CA GLU A 184 32.28 -3.64 -14.54
C GLU A 184 33.51 -3.12 -13.76
N LEU A 185 33.41 -1.89 -13.23
CA LEU A 185 34.46 -1.30 -12.40
C LEU A 185 34.67 -2.08 -11.10
N PHE A 186 33.58 -2.50 -10.45
CA PHE A 186 33.63 -3.28 -9.21
C PHE A 186 34.26 -4.66 -9.42
N GLU A 187 33.91 -5.35 -10.50
CA GLU A 187 34.47 -6.67 -10.83
C GLU A 187 35.97 -6.56 -11.15
N ARG A 188 36.36 -5.56 -11.94
CA ARG A 188 37.78 -5.28 -12.22
C ARG A 188 38.55 -4.98 -10.94
N ASP A 189 38.01 -4.17 -10.05
CA ASP A 189 38.63 -3.79 -8.78
C ASP A 189 38.73 -4.98 -7.81
N THR A 190 37.69 -5.81 -7.77
CA THR A 190 37.67 -7.08 -7.01
C THR A 190 38.74 -8.05 -7.51
N ALA A 191 38.89 -8.20 -8.83
CA ALA A 191 39.93 -9.03 -9.43
C ALA A 191 41.35 -8.53 -9.09
N ASN A 192 41.53 -7.21 -8.93
CA ASN A 192 42.81 -6.59 -8.58
C ASN A 192 43.02 -6.42 -7.07
N GLN A 193 42.11 -6.94 -6.23
CA GLN A 193 42.12 -6.79 -4.77
C GLN A 193 42.24 -5.32 -4.29
N CYS A 194 41.77 -4.36 -5.10
CA CYS A 194 41.81 -2.94 -4.81
C CYS A 194 40.40 -2.40 -4.86
N ARG A 195 39.78 -2.17 -3.69
CA ARG A 195 38.39 -1.72 -3.61
C ARG A 195 38.34 -0.22 -3.35
N ASP A 196 37.72 0.52 -4.27
CA ASP A 196 37.52 1.95 -4.12
C ASP A 196 36.33 2.28 -3.20
N SER A 197 36.28 3.53 -2.75
CA SER A 197 35.14 4.13 -2.08
C SER A 197 33.95 4.30 -3.05
N LEU A 198 32.73 4.41 -2.50
CA LEU A 198 31.53 4.71 -3.31
C LEU A 198 31.70 6.03 -4.10
N ASP A 199 32.42 6.99 -3.53
CA ASP A 199 32.73 8.26 -4.18
C ASP A 199 33.64 8.06 -5.40
N GLY A 200 34.70 7.28 -5.25
CA GLY A 200 35.61 6.90 -6.34
C GLY A 200 34.92 6.12 -7.45
N TYR A 201 34.05 5.16 -7.10
CA TYR A 201 33.21 4.47 -8.09
C TYR A 201 32.29 5.43 -8.84
N SER A 202 31.69 6.41 -8.15
CA SER A 202 30.80 7.39 -8.78
C SER A 202 31.56 8.27 -9.79
N MET A 203 32.78 8.68 -9.45
CA MET A 203 33.66 9.45 -10.33
C MET A 203 34.07 8.65 -11.57
N ARG A 204 34.59 7.44 -11.40
CA ARG A 204 35.00 6.57 -12.52
C ARG A 204 33.84 6.17 -13.41
N THR A 205 32.66 5.93 -12.82
CA THR A 205 31.44 5.64 -13.57
C THR A 205 31.05 6.83 -14.46
N MET A 206 31.11 8.05 -13.92
CA MET A 206 30.83 9.26 -14.71
C MET A 206 31.82 9.42 -15.87
N GLU A 207 33.12 9.21 -15.65
CA GLU A 207 34.13 9.26 -16.72
C GLU A 207 33.85 8.26 -17.84
N GLU A 208 33.53 7.02 -17.48
CA GLU A 208 33.17 5.98 -18.45
C GLU A 208 31.86 6.28 -19.18
N MET A 209 30.86 6.85 -18.50
CA MET A 209 29.64 7.32 -19.13
C MET A 209 29.92 8.41 -20.17
N GLN A 210 30.82 9.35 -19.87
CA GLN A 210 31.21 10.39 -20.82
C GLN A 210 31.95 9.82 -22.03
N LYS A 211 32.86 8.85 -21.83
CA LYS A 211 33.54 8.14 -22.92
C LYS A 211 32.56 7.39 -23.82
N ARG A 212 31.53 6.77 -23.23
CA ARG A 212 30.48 6.02 -23.93
C ARG A 212 29.36 6.92 -24.47
N GLN A 213 29.47 8.24 -24.33
CA GLN A 213 28.45 9.21 -24.76
C GLN A 213 27.04 8.93 -24.18
N ILE A 214 26.99 8.46 -22.92
CA ILE A 214 25.75 8.22 -22.20
C ILE A 214 25.33 9.51 -21.50
N HIS A 215 24.13 10.00 -21.82
CA HIS A 215 23.59 11.26 -21.33
C HIS A 215 22.41 11.02 -20.38
N GLY A 216 22.27 11.89 -19.38
CA GLY A 216 21.08 11.93 -18.53
C GLY A 216 19.92 12.68 -19.20
N PRO A 217 18.76 12.78 -18.53
CA PRO A 217 17.58 13.49 -19.05
C PRO A 217 17.82 14.99 -19.28
N ARG A 218 18.87 15.54 -18.67
CA ARG A 218 19.29 16.95 -18.81
C ARG A 218 20.55 17.12 -19.66
N GLY A 219 20.96 16.08 -20.40
CA GLY A 219 22.18 16.09 -21.20
C GLY A 219 23.40 15.51 -20.48
N ARG A 220 24.59 16.06 -20.74
CA ARG A 220 25.86 15.55 -20.22
C ARG A 220 25.89 15.65 -18.70
N ILE A 221 26.26 14.55 -18.04
CA ILE A 221 26.44 14.51 -16.59
C ILE A 221 27.90 14.84 -16.29
N ASP A 222 28.13 16.01 -15.70
CA ASP A 222 29.44 16.56 -15.33
C ASP A 222 29.72 16.45 -13.81
N ASN A 223 28.69 16.17 -13.01
CA ASN A 223 28.80 16.02 -11.57
C ASN A 223 28.64 14.55 -11.14
N HIS A 224 29.72 13.96 -10.64
CA HIS A 224 29.74 12.58 -10.14
C HIS A 224 28.80 12.35 -8.96
N LYS A 225 28.49 13.38 -8.16
CA LYS A 225 27.49 13.30 -7.08
C LYS A 225 26.08 13.01 -7.60
N THR A 226 25.78 13.37 -8.84
CA THR A 226 24.51 13.03 -9.49
C THR A 226 24.44 11.53 -9.78
N VAL A 227 25.53 10.95 -10.28
CA VAL A 227 25.65 9.49 -10.49
C VAL A 227 25.55 8.76 -9.15
N GLN A 228 26.26 9.26 -8.14
CA GLN A 228 26.20 8.74 -6.78
C GLN A 228 24.75 8.71 -6.27
N ARG A 229 24.05 9.86 -6.23
CA ARG A 229 22.71 9.97 -5.63
C ARG A 229 21.63 9.21 -6.40
N GLU A 230 21.60 9.35 -7.71
CA GLU A 230 20.47 8.87 -8.52
C GLU A 230 20.65 7.43 -9.02
N ALA A 231 21.88 6.98 -9.23
CA ALA A 231 22.17 5.65 -9.78
C ALA A 231 22.68 4.67 -8.71
N LEU A 232 23.63 5.08 -7.86
CA LEU A 232 24.36 4.18 -6.96
C LEU A 232 23.84 4.17 -5.50
N GLN A 233 23.23 5.26 -5.03
CA GLN A 233 22.73 5.44 -3.66
C GLN A 233 21.24 5.06 -3.47
N GLY A 234 20.54 4.65 -4.54
CA GLY A 234 19.14 4.19 -4.49
C GLY A 234 18.94 2.92 -3.63
N PRO A 235 17.97 2.02 -3.90
CA PRO A 235 17.94 0.70 -3.26
C PRO A 235 19.32 0.05 -3.47
N GLN A 236 20.10 -0.03 -2.41
CA GLN A 236 21.53 0.25 -2.45
C GLN A 236 22.26 -0.74 -3.36
N TRP A 237 22.76 -0.26 -4.51
CA TRP A 237 23.50 -1.05 -5.50
C TRP A 237 24.66 -1.85 -4.87
N TRP A 238 25.20 -1.35 -3.76
CA TRP A 238 26.29 -1.96 -3.02
C TRP A 238 25.86 -2.95 -1.90
N GLN A 239 24.57 -3.00 -1.50
CA GLN A 239 24.09 -3.85 -0.39
C GLN A 239 24.18 -5.36 -0.67
N GLY A 240 24.07 -5.77 -1.93
CA GLY A 240 24.13 -7.19 -2.33
C GLY A 240 25.53 -7.70 -2.68
N LYS A 241 26.53 -6.82 -2.71
CA LYS A 241 27.87 -7.18 -3.20
C LYS A 241 28.70 -7.77 -2.05
N LYS A 242 29.22 -8.98 -2.26
CA LYS A 242 30.07 -9.68 -1.28
C LYS A 242 31.27 -8.80 -0.92
N LYS A 243 31.60 -8.77 0.37
CA LYS A 243 32.78 -8.04 0.88
C LYS A 243 34.05 -8.75 0.48
#